data_AF-A0A377ZAU1-F1
#
_entry.id   AF-A0A377ZAU1-F1
#
_cell.length_a   1.000
_cell.length_b   1.000
_cell.length_c   1.000
_cell.angle_alpha   90.00
_cell.angle_beta   90.00
_cell.angle_gamma   90.00
#
_symmetry.space_group_name_H-M   'P 1'
#
loop_
_entity.id
_entity.type
_entity.pdbx_description
1 polymer ?
#
loop_
_entity_poly.entity_id
_entity_poly.type
_entity_poly.pdbx_seq_one_letter_code
_entity_poly.pdbx_strand_id
1 'polypeptide(L)' 'MNQLDSIKQFTTVVADSGDIESIRHYHPEDATTNPLCC' A
#
# COMPACT_ATOMS: atom_id res chain seq x y z
N MET A 1 -8.12 -3.08 -15.38
CA MET A 1 -8.51 -3.65 -14.09
C MET A 1 -7.45 -4.67 -13.71
N ASN A 2 -6.47 -4.26 -12.92
CA ASN A 2 -5.41 -5.14 -12.45
C ASN A 2 -5.90 -5.91 -11.20
N GLN A 3 -5.21 -6.99 -10.81
CA GLN A 3 -5.55 -7.79 -9.63
C GLN A 3 -5.67 -6.94 -8.36
N LEU A 4 -4.81 -5.93 -8.22
CA LEU A 4 -4.86 -4.97 -7.12
C LEU A 4 -6.17 -4.18 -7.08
N ASP A 5 -6.69 -3.77 -8.23
CA ASP A 5 -7.94 -3.00 -8.32
C ASP A 5 -9.15 -3.85 -7.93
N SER A 6 -9.12 -5.15 -8.27
CA SER A 6 -10.19 -6.09 -7.93
C SER A 6 -10.27 -6.34 -6.42
N ILE A 7 -9.13 -6.47 -5.74
CA ILE A 7 -9.11 -6.76 -4.30
C ILE A 7 -9.41 -5.52 -3.45
N LYS A 8 -9.06 -4.32 -3.93
CA LYS A 8 -9.40 -3.03 -3.27
C LYS A 8 -10.90 -2.86 -3.03
N GLN A 9 -11.75 -3.51 -3.82
CA GLN A 9 -13.21 -3.46 -3.66
C GLN A 9 -13.72 -4.24 -2.45
N PHE A 10 -12.95 -5.22 -1.97
CA PHE A 10 -13.35 -6.14 -0.90
C PHE A 10 -12.51 -6.01 0.37
N THR A 11 -11.30 -5.45 0.26
CA THR A 11 -10.34 -5.38 1.37
C THR A 11 -9.63 -4.04 1.39
N THR A 12 -9.34 -3.53 2.59
CA THR A 12 -8.48 -2.36 2.77
C THR A 12 -7.04 -2.70 2.40
N VAL A 13 -6.46 -1.89 1.51
CA VAL A 13 -5.05 -2.05 1.09
C VAL A 13 -4.18 -1.10 1.91
N VAL A 14 -3.16 -1.66 2.55
CA VAL A 14 -2.13 -0.92 3.30
C VAL A 14 -0.76 -1.17 2.68
N ALA A 15 0.12 -0.17 2.67
CA ALA A 15 1.48 -0.31 2.16
C ALA A 15 2.46 -0.59 3.31
N ASP A 16 3.22 -1.68 3.22
CA ASP A 16 4.25 -2.02 4.21
C ASP A 16 5.63 -1.46 3.80
N SER A 17 5.72 -0.14 3.69
CA SER A 17 6.96 0.56 3.33
C SER A 17 6.92 2.03 3.75
N GLY A 18 8.10 2.59 4.03
CA GLY A 18 8.29 4.03 4.22
C GLY A 18 8.58 4.80 2.92
N ASP A 19 8.66 4.12 1.77
CA ASP A 19 8.93 4.77 0.49
C ASP A 19 7.74 5.61 0.01
N ILE A 20 7.94 6.94 -0.02
CA ILE A 20 6.92 7.92 -0.38
C ILE A 20 6.47 7.75 -1.83
N GLU A 21 7.36 7.35 -2.74
CA GLU A 21 7.00 7.18 -4.15
C GLU A 21 6.06 5.97 -4.33
N SER A 22 6.31 4.87 -3.62
CA SER A 22 5.42 3.71 -3.59
C SER A 22 4.04 4.05 -2.99
N ILE A 23 3.99 4.81 -1.90
CA ILE A 23 2.73 5.25 -1.30
C ILE A 23 1.92 6.09 -2.31
N ARG A 24 2.57 7.02 -3.02
CA ARG A 24 1.91 7.82 -4.06
C ARG A 24 1.49 6.99 -5.26
N HIS A 25 2.22 5.96 -5.65
CA HIS A 25 1.83 5.15 -6.78
C HIS A 25 0.58 4.31 -6.47
N TYR A 26 0.57 3.65 -5.31
CA TYR A 26 -0.46 2.68 -4.96
C TYR A 26 -1.66 3.25 -4.23
N HIS A 27 -1.57 4.47 -3.69
CA HIS A 27 -2.61 5.14 -2.91
C HIS A 27 -3.25 4.17 -1.89
N PRO A 28 -2.46 3.63 -0.94
CA PRO A 28 -2.98 2.79 0.14
C PRO A 28 -3.79 3.65 1.13
N GLU A 29 -4.63 3.00 1.93
CA GLU A 29 -5.37 3.66 3.01
C GLU A 29 -4.40 4.11 4.12
N ASP A 30 -3.53 3.20 4.56
CA ASP A 30 -2.50 3.43 5.57
C ASP A 30 -1.14 2.89 5.08
N ALA A 31 -0.06 3.42 5.66
CA ALA A 31 1.29 2.89 5.47
C ALA A 31 1.87 2.43 6.80
N THR A 32 2.38 1.20 6.85
CA THR A 32 3.08 0.64 8.00
C THR A 32 4.58 0.66 7.75
N THR A 33 5.33 1.19 8.71
CA THR A 33 6.80 1.17 8.70
C THR A 33 7.29 0.36 9.89
N ASN A 34 7.92 -0.77 9.62
CA ASN A 34 8.64 -1.55 10.63
C ASN A 34 10.11 -1.09 10.68
N PRO A 35 10.78 -1.07 11.85
CA PRO A 35 12.23 -0.79 11.97
C PRO A 35 13.16 -1.55 11.02
N LEU A 36 12.76 -2.72 10.52
CA LEU A 36 13.53 -3.49 9.53
C LEU A 36 13.37 -2.95 8.08
N CYS A 37 12.34 -2.13 7.83
CA CYS A 37 12.05 -1.50 6.53
C CYS A 37 12.66 -0.10 6.37
N CYS A 38 13.32 0.43 7.41
CA CYS A 38 14.16 1.63 7.32
C CYS A 38 15.43 1.35 6.50
#